data_AF-A0A522B8B5-F1
#
_entry.id   AF-A0A522B8B5-F1
#
_cell.length_a   1.000
_cell.length_b   1.000
_cell.length_c   1.000
_cell.angle_alpha   90.00
_cell.angle_beta   90.00
_cell.angle_gamma   90.00
#
_symmetry.space_group_name_H-M   'P 1'
#
loop_
_entity.id
_entity.type
_entity.pdbx_description
1 polymer ?
#
loop_
_entity_poly.entity_id
_entity_poly.type
_entity_poly.pdbx_seq_one_letter_code
_entity_poly.pdbx_strand_id
1 'polypeptide(L)'
;MDLLLAHGIGTRTDLPIPRPLALYGAGFAVLISFAVLLLVWERPKLGDDRSGRPAPQVVQAMVDAGPLRIALQSVTLVLAAFVLAVALVGPDQTSRNLAPWVLYVTFWVGLVPASLLLGPVWRAANPLRLVHRALGAVVGTAPGAARLPALGLWPAVLSLLVFVWLELVFPDRAQPSTVAVFLIGYAVLHSLAALWFGAGWFAQGDAFEVYSTLVARLSPWARRADGRLVLRNPLTNARTQPAVPGLAAVVVVLLGSTAFDG
;
A
#
# COMPACT_ATOMS: atom_id res chain seq x y z
N MET A 1 -52.98 12.45 -7.87
CA MET A 1 -51.86 12.36 -8.82
C MET A 1 -50.59 12.24 -8.01
N ASP A 2 -50.06 11.02 -7.94
CA ASP A 2 -48.77 10.72 -7.32
C ASP A 2 -47.62 11.31 -8.12
N LEU A 3 -46.60 11.82 -7.41
CA LEU A 3 -45.24 11.29 -7.52
C LEU A 3 -44.38 11.79 -6.36
N LEU A 4 -44.28 10.91 -5.36
CA LEU A 4 -43.15 10.66 -4.48
C LEU A 4 -41.89 11.53 -4.70
N LEU A 5 -41.68 12.46 -3.77
CA LEU A 5 -40.35 12.88 -3.36
C LEU A 5 -39.68 11.71 -2.63
N ALA A 6 -38.86 10.92 -3.35
CA ALA A 6 -37.91 10.00 -2.74
C ALA A 6 -36.74 10.78 -2.12
N HIS A 7 -37.01 11.52 -1.03
CA HIS A 7 -35.96 11.98 -0.13
C HIS A 7 -35.61 10.82 0.81
N GLY A 8 -34.69 9.98 0.36
CA GLY A 8 -33.98 9.01 1.20
C GLY A 8 -33.06 9.72 2.19
N ILE A 9 -33.64 10.47 3.12
CA ILE A 9 -32.95 10.92 4.33
C ILE A 9 -33.20 9.82 5.35
N GLY A 10 -32.18 8.99 5.55
CA GLY A 10 -32.22 7.86 6.46
C GLY A 10 -32.81 8.25 7.81
N THR A 11 -33.97 7.67 8.11
CA THR A 11 -34.49 7.59 9.47
C THR A 11 -33.37 7.03 10.33
N ARG A 12 -32.93 7.81 11.33
CA ARG A 12 -32.11 7.32 12.44
C ARG A 12 -32.76 6.02 12.94
N THR A 13 -32.12 4.89 12.68
CA THR A 13 -32.39 3.67 13.45
C THR A 13 -31.96 3.97 14.87
N ASP A 14 -32.91 4.41 15.70
CA ASP A 14 -32.71 4.40 17.14
C ASP A 14 -32.35 2.95 17.52
N LEU A 15 -31.26 2.77 18.26
CA LEU A 15 -30.93 1.45 18.77
C LEU A 15 -32.12 0.92 19.58
N PRO A 16 -32.43 -0.39 19.53
CA PRO A 16 -33.49 -1.02 20.34
C PRO A 16 -33.22 -0.96 21.86
N ILE A 17 -32.19 -0.23 22.29
CA ILE A 17 -31.72 -0.03 23.66
C ILE A 17 -31.58 1.47 23.95
N PRO A 18 -31.92 1.94 25.17
CA PRO A 18 -31.80 3.35 25.52
C PRO A 18 -30.37 3.87 25.28
N ARG A 19 -30.23 4.99 24.56
CA ARG A 19 -28.93 5.62 24.23
C ARG A 19 -27.95 5.73 25.42
N PRO A 20 -28.34 6.15 26.64
CA PRO A 20 -27.41 6.21 27.76
C PRO A 20 -26.90 4.82 28.17
N LEU A 21 -27.74 3.78 28.14
CA LEU A 21 -27.32 2.40 28.40
C LEU A 21 -26.32 1.89 27.35
N ALA A 22 -26.54 2.23 26.07
CA ALA A 22 -25.60 1.90 25.01
C ALA A 22 -24.24 2.60 25.18
N LEU A 23 -24.25 3.89 25.54
CA LEU A 23 -23.02 4.66 25.81
C LEU A 23 -22.27 4.14 27.03
N TYR A 24 -22.98 3.84 28.13
CA TYR A 24 -22.35 3.24 29.31
C TYR A 24 -21.80 1.85 28.99
N GLY A 25 -22.55 1.01 28.27
CA GLY A 25 -22.10 -0.32 27.85
C GLY A 25 -20.83 -0.26 27.00
N ALA A 26 -20.79 0.62 25.99
CA ALA A 26 -19.60 0.84 25.17
C ALA A 26 -18.43 1.37 26.00
N GLY A 27 -18.67 2.35 26.87
CA GLY A 27 -17.66 2.92 27.77
C GLY A 27 -17.06 1.88 28.72
N PHE A 28 -17.92 1.06 29.35
CA PHE A 28 -17.48 -0.03 30.23
C PHE A 28 -16.76 -1.13 29.44
N ALA A 29 -17.21 -1.49 28.24
CA ALA A 29 -16.52 -2.47 27.40
C ALA A 29 -15.09 -2.01 27.07
N VAL A 30 -14.91 -0.74 26.71
CA VAL A 30 -13.57 -0.16 26.47
C VAL A 30 -12.76 -0.12 27.77
N LEU A 31 -13.32 0.41 28.86
CA LEU A 31 -12.62 0.52 30.15
C LEU A 31 -12.17 -0.86 30.65
N ILE A 32 -13.07 -1.85 30.65
CA ILE A 32 -12.79 -3.21 31.11
C ILE A 32 -11.78 -3.89 30.18
N SER A 33 -11.90 -3.76 28.86
CA SER A 33 -10.93 -4.35 27.94
C SER A 33 -9.52 -3.78 28.13
N PHE A 34 -9.37 -2.47 28.29
CA PHE A 34 -8.09 -1.84 28.62
C PHE A 34 -7.58 -2.22 30.02
N ALA A 35 -8.46 -2.26 31.03
CA ALA A 35 -8.08 -2.69 32.38
C ALA A 35 -7.62 -4.15 32.42
N VAL A 36 -8.31 -5.05 31.72
CA VAL A 36 -7.89 -6.45 31.56
C VAL A 36 -6.56 -6.54 30.83
N LEU A 37 -6.35 -5.77 29.76
CA LEU A 37 -5.06 -5.72 29.06
C LEU A 37 -3.93 -5.25 29.99
N LEU A 38 -4.16 -4.19 30.78
CA LEU A 38 -3.18 -3.65 31.72
C LEU A 38 -2.86 -4.62 32.87
N LEU A 39 -3.87 -5.30 33.42
CA LEU A 39 -3.73 -6.18 34.59
C LEU A 39 -3.25 -7.59 34.21
N VAL A 40 -3.65 -8.12 33.05
CA VAL A 40 -3.36 -9.50 32.66
C VAL A 40 -2.11 -9.59 31.76
N TRP A 41 -1.72 -8.48 31.12
CA TRP A 41 -0.61 -8.44 30.17
C TRP A 41 0.62 -7.69 30.68
N GLU A 42 1.07 -8.04 31.89
CA GLU A 42 2.23 -7.41 32.56
C GLU A 42 3.57 -7.62 31.83
N ARG A 43 3.68 -8.65 30.98
CA ARG A 43 4.88 -8.93 30.18
C ARG A 43 4.52 -9.05 28.70
N PRO A 44 5.17 -8.31 27.78
CA PRO A 44 4.91 -8.43 26.36
C PRO A 44 5.27 -9.84 25.89
N LYS A 45 4.26 -10.71 25.76
CA LYS A 45 4.37 -12.09 25.24
C LYS A 45 4.57 -12.14 23.71
N LEU A 46 4.52 -10.98 23.05
CA LEU A 46 4.87 -10.82 21.65
C LEU A 46 6.38 -11.03 21.50
N GLY A 47 6.78 -11.89 20.57
CA GLY A 47 8.17 -12.21 20.31
C GLY A 47 9.03 -10.99 19.94
N ASP A 48 10.33 -11.22 19.77
CA ASP A 48 11.30 -10.21 19.36
C ASP A 48 11.68 -10.37 17.87
N ASP A 49 12.70 -9.63 17.44
CA ASP A 49 13.28 -9.73 16.08
C ASP A 49 13.86 -11.09 15.73
N ARG A 50 14.06 -11.97 16.72
CA ARG A 50 14.57 -13.34 16.56
C ARG A 50 13.44 -14.37 16.51
N SER A 51 12.23 -14.01 16.93
CA SER A 51 11.07 -14.91 16.92
C SER A 51 10.64 -15.35 15.50
N GLY A 52 9.78 -16.36 15.44
CA GLY A 52 9.23 -16.91 14.18
C GLY A 52 9.78 -18.29 13.81
N ARG A 53 9.00 -19.04 13.04
CA ARG A 53 9.39 -20.37 12.54
C ARG A 53 9.99 -20.23 11.14
N PRO A 54 11.18 -20.77 10.87
CA PRO A 54 11.78 -20.68 9.53
C PRO A 54 10.85 -21.34 8.51
N ALA A 55 10.63 -20.64 7.39
CA ALA A 55 9.95 -21.21 6.24
C ALA A 55 10.85 -22.30 5.62
N PRO A 56 10.26 -23.26 4.86
CA PRO A 56 11.04 -24.22 4.11
C PRO A 56 12.05 -23.53 3.19
N GLN A 57 13.27 -24.06 3.08
CA GLN A 57 14.33 -23.46 2.27
C GLN A 57 13.92 -23.31 0.80
N VAL A 58 13.10 -24.22 0.27
CA VAL A 58 12.55 -24.15 -1.09
C VAL A 58 11.72 -22.87 -1.29
N VAL A 59 10.86 -22.54 -0.33
CA VAL A 59 10.03 -21.32 -0.38
C VAL A 59 10.91 -20.08 -0.33
N GLN A 60 11.90 -20.06 0.54
CA GLN A 60 12.86 -18.95 0.61
C GLN A 60 13.64 -18.80 -0.71
N ALA A 61 14.15 -19.90 -1.27
CA ALA A 61 14.89 -19.90 -2.52
C ALA A 61 14.03 -19.41 -3.70
N MET A 62 12.75 -19.81 -3.76
CA MET A 62 11.82 -19.33 -4.77
C MET A 62 11.57 -17.82 -4.64
N VAL A 63 11.30 -17.32 -3.43
CA VAL A 63 11.07 -15.88 -3.18
C VAL A 63 12.31 -15.05 -3.47
N ASP A 64 13.49 -15.59 -3.19
CA ASP A 64 14.78 -14.94 -3.44
C ASP A 64 15.25 -15.07 -4.90
N ALA A 65 14.63 -15.94 -5.70
CA ALA A 65 15.01 -16.16 -7.08
C ALA A 65 14.87 -14.87 -7.92
N GLY A 66 15.97 -14.46 -8.54
CA GLY A 66 15.99 -13.38 -9.54
C GLY A 66 14.98 -13.60 -10.69
N PRO A 67 14.91 -14.80 -11.28
CA PRO A 67 13.97 -15.10 -12.37
C PRO A 67 12.49 -14.91 -12.00
N LEU A 68 12.08 -15.32 -10.79
CA LEU A 68 10.69 -15.11 -10.34
C LEU A 68 10.35 -13.62 -10.28
N ARG A 69 11.26 -12.81 -9.72
CA ARG A 69 11.07 -11.35 -9.66
C ARG A 69 10.99 -10.72 -11.05
N ILE A 70 11.88 -11.13 -11.96
CA ILE A 70 11.84 -10.66 -13.36
C ILE A 70 10.53 -11.06 -14.01
N ALA A 71 10.08 -12.32 -13.87
CA ALA A 71 8.83 -12.79 -14.44
C ALA A 71 7.62 -11.99 -13.92
N LEU A 72 7.52 -11.79 -12.59
CA LEU A 72 6.45 -10.98 -11.99
C LEU A 72 6.45 -9.54 -12.51
N GLN A 73 7.62 -8.92 -12.64
CA GLN A 73 7.74 -7.55 -13.12
C GLN A 73 7.46 -7.44 -14.61
N SER A 74 7.86 -8.43 -15.42
CA SER A 74 7.54 -8.49 -16.85
C SER A 74 6.04 -8.65 -17.06
N VAL A 75 5.39 -9.55 -16.31
CA VAL A 75 3.92 -9.70 -16.36
C VAL A 75 3.24 -8.40 -15.94
N THR A 76 3.68 -7.78 -14.85
CA THR A 76 3.12 -6.52 -14.37
C THR A 76 3.35 -5.37 -15.36
N LEU A 77 4.49 -5.35 -16.05
CA LEU A 77 4.80 -4.36 -17.07
C LEU A 77 3.89 -4.52 -18.30
N VAL A 78 3.66 -5.76 -18.76
CA VAL A 78 2.74 -6.06 -19.86
C VAL A 78 1.32 -5.66 -19.49
N LEU A 79 0.87 -6.00 -18.27
CA LEU A 79 -0.46 -5.60 -17.77
C LEU A 79 -0.58 -4.09 -17.65
N ALA A 80 0.44 -3.40 -17.14
CA ALA A 80 0.45 -1.94 -17.04
C ALA A 80 0.41 -1.27 -18.42
N ALA A 81 1.16 -1.78 -19.39
CA ALA A 81 1.13 -1.30 -20.77
C ALA A 81 -0.24 -1.55 -21.43
N PHE A 82 -0.86 -2.71 -21.18
CA PHE A 82 -2.21 -3.00 -21.63
C PHE A 82 -3.24 -2.04 -21.03
N VAL A 83 -3.21 -1.83 -19.72
CA VAL A 83 -4.10 -0.87 -19.02
C VAL A 83 -3.91 0.53 -19.58
N LEU A 84 -2.66 0.96 -19.81
CA LEU A 84 -2.37 2.26 -20.41
C LEU A 84 -2.91 2.36 -21.84
N ALA A 85 -2.75 1.31 -22.66
CA ALA A 85 -3.30 1.28 -24.01
C ALA A 85 -4.84 1.37 -24.00
N VAL A 86 -5.51 0.67 -23.08
CA VAL A 86 -6.97 0.76 -22.89
C VAL A 86 -7.38 2.16 -22.39
N ALA A 87 -6.57 2.80 -21.56
CA ALA A 87 -6.83 4.16 -21.10
C ALA A 87 -6.72 5.20 -22.23
N LEU A 88 -5.80 4.99 -23.19
CA LEU A 88 -5.52 5.92 -24.29
C LEU A 88 -6.41 5.70 -25.53
N VAL A 89 -6.74 4.45 -25.85
CA VAL A 89 -7.43 4.07 -27.10
C VAL A 89 -8.81 3.45 -26.86
N GLY A 90 -9.08 3.03 -25.62
CA GLY A 90 -10.37 2.45 -25.25
C GLY A 90 -11.51 3.48 -25.20
N PRO A 91 -12.74 3.04 -24.88
CA PRO A 91 -13.90 3.92 -24.83
C PRO A 91 -13.73 5.05 -23.82
N ASP A 92 -14.14 6.28 -24.16
CA ASP A 92 -14.07 7.43 -23.24
C ASP A 92 -15.03 7.32 -22.05
N GLN A 93 -16.07 6.50 -22.19
CA GLN A 93 -17.06 6.27 -21.15
C GLN A 93 -16.45 5.40 -20.03
N THR A 94 -16.32 5.97 -18.84
CA THR A 94 -15.78 5.30 -17.64
C THR A 94 -16.43 3.94 -17.37
N SER A 95 -17.74 3.80 -17.55
CA SER A 95 -18.46 2.53 -17.32
C SER A 95 -18.09 1.40 -18.29
N ARG A 96 -17.45 1.73 -19.42
CA ARG A 96 -17.02 0.79 -20.46
C ARG A 96 -15.50 0.73 -20.60
N ASN A 97 -14.77 1.57 -19.87
CA ASN A 97 -13.32 1.57 -19.87
C ASN A 97 -12.79 0.80 -18.66
N LEU A 98 -11.92 -0.18 -18.93
CA LEU A 98 -11.37 -1.04 -17.89
C LEU A 98 -10.31 -0.32 -17.03
N ALA A 99 -9.64 0.70 -17.56
CA ALA A 99 -8.44 1.27 -16.94
C ALA A 99 -8.68 1.91 -15.55
N PRO A 100 -9.72 2.75 -15.35
CA PRO A 100 -10.01 3.31 -14.03
C PRO A 100 -10.33 2.22 -13.00
N TRP A 101 -11.11 1.20 -13.40
CA TRP A 101 -11.45 0.09 -12.52
C TRP A 101 -10.22 -0.73 -12.11
N VAL A 102 -9.30 -1.00 -13.06
CA VAL A 102 -8.06 -1.71 -12.73
C VAL A 102 -7.19 -0.89 -11.78
N LEU A 103 -7.03 0.41 -12.00
CA LEU A 103 -6.19 1.26 -11.15
C LEU A 103 -6.75 1.37 -9.72
N TYR A 104 -8.02 1.75 -9.57
CA TYR A 104 -8.59 2.05 -8.25
C TYR A 104 -9.07 0.80 -7.51
N VAL A 105 -9.67 -0.17 -8.19
CA VAL A 105 -10.25 -1.34 -7.54
C VAL A 105 -9.24 -2.49 -7.50
N THR A 106 -8.80 -2.95 -8.67
CA THR A 106 -7.94 -4.14 -8.72
C THR A 106 -6.58 -3.87 -8.09
N PHE A 107 -5.95 -2.76 -8.46
CA PHE A 107 -4.62 -2.42 -8.00
C PHE A 107 -4.66 -1.79 -6.61
N TRP A 108 -5.28 -0.62 -6.44
CA TRP A 108 -5.22 0.10 -5.18
C TRP A 108 -5.87 -0.64 -4.00
N VAL A 109 -7.14 -1.07 -4.14
CA VAL A 109 -7.80 -1.86 -3.09
C VAL A 109 -7.19 -3.25 -2.97
N GLY A 110 -6.92 -3.93 -4.10
CA GLY A 110 -6.35 -5.29 -4.09
C GLY A 110 -4.92 -5.38 -3.54
N LEU A 111 -4.16 -4.28 -3.54
CA LEU A 111 -2.82 -4.23 -2.99
C LEU A 111 -2.81 -4.52 -1.48
N VAL A 112 -3.86 -4.14 -0.76
CA VAL A 112 -3.98 -4.34 0.69
C VAL A 112 -4.06 -5.83 1.06
N PRO A 113 -5.10 -6.60 0.66
CA PRO A 113 -5.18 -8.02 0.99
C PRO A 113 -4.01 -8.81 0.41
N ALA A 114 -3.53 -8.47 -0.80
CA ALA A 114 -2.35 -9.11 -1.36
C ALA A 114 -1.12 -8.91 -0.46
N SER A 115 -0.92 -7.69 0.06
CA SER A 115 0.21 -7.39 0.94
C SER A 115 0.07 -8.04 2.33
N LEU A 116 -1.16 -8.10 2.87
CA LEU A 116 -1.45 -8.79 4.14
C LEU A 116 -1.18 -10.30 4.06
N LEU A 117 -1.44 -10.92 2.91
CA LEU A 117 -1.31 -12.37 2.75
C LEU A 117 0.09 -12.81 2.33
N LEU A 118 0.74 -12.05 1.44
CA LEU A 118 1.95 -12.48 0.74
C LEU A 118 3.19 -11.64 1.09
N GLY A 119 3.06 -10.60 1.91
CA GLY A 119 4.14 -9.67 2.23
C GLY A 119 4.24 -8.53 1.21
N PRO A 120 5.41 -7.89 0.99
CA PRO A 120 5.51 -6.67 0.19
C PRO A 120 5.42 -6.96 -1.32
N VAL A 121 4.21 -7.26 -1.82
CA VAL A 121 3.96 -7.73 -3.19
C VAL A 121 4.39 -6.71 -4.24
N TRP A 122 4.14 -5.40 -4.01
CA TRP A 122 4.51 -4.41 -5.01
C TRP A 122 6.03 -4.28 -5.13
N ARG A 123 6.79 -4.41 -4.04
CA ARG A 123 8.26 -4.43 -4.11
C ARG A 123 8.80 -5.55 -5.01
N ALA A 124 8.11 -6.69 -5.05
CA ALA A 124 8.46 -7.80 -5.94
C ALA A 124 8.01 -7.55 -7.38
N ALA A 125 6.78 -7.07 -7.58
CA ALA A 125 6.12 -6.95 -8.87
C ALA A 125 6.34 -5.61 -9.61
N ASN A 126 6.88 -4.58 -8.93
CA ASN A 126 7.00 -3.22 -9.46
C ASN A 126 7.72 -3.20 -10.83
N PRO A 127 7.00 -2.90 -11.92
CA PRO A 127 7.54 -3.00 -13.28
C PRO A 127 8.63 -1.96 -13.53
N LEU A 128 8.61 -0.83 -12.81
CA LEU A 128 9.61 0.22 -12.96
C LEU A 128 10.99 -0.22 -12.44
N ARG A 129 11.05 -1.20 -11.53
CA ARG A 129 12.33 -1.83 -11.12
C ARG A 129 12.97 -2.64 -12.24
N LEU A 130 12.18 -3.17 -13.18
CA LEU A 130 12.67 -3.85 -14.38
C LEU A 130 13.12 -2.82 -15.41
N VAL A 131 12.32 -1.79 -15.65
CA VAL A 131 12.67 -0.66 -16.53
C VAL A 131 13.97 0.00 -16.08
N HIS A 132 14.11 0.31 -14.79
CA HIS A 132 15.34 0.88 -14.24
C HIS A 132 16.56 -0.03 -14.43
N ARG A 133 16.41 -1.36 -14.33
CA ARG A 133 17.52 -2.29 -14.61
C ARG A 133 17.94 -2.25 -16.08
N ALA A 134 16.98 -2.20 -16.99
CA ALA A 134 17.26 -2.09 -18.42
C ALA A 134 17.94 -0.75 -18.76
N LEU A 135 17.46 0.37 -18.18
CA LEU A 135 18.03 1.69 -18.40
C LEU A 135 19.38 1.89 -17.70
N GLY A 136 19.56 1.34 -16.50
CA GLY A 136 20.78 1.44 -15.70
C GLY A 136 21.99 0.76 -16.35
N ALA A 137 21.74 -0.25 -17.20
CA ALA A 137 22.78 -0.84 -18.05
C ALA A 137 23.39 0.17 -19.05
N VAL A 138 22.67 1.27 -19.33
CA VAL A 138 23.07 2.32 -20.27
C VAL A 138 23.55 3.59 -19.55
N VAL A 139 22.92 3.95 -18.43
CA VAL A 139 23.07 5.29 -17.79
C VAL A 139 24.17 5.35 -16.71
N GLY A 140 24.74 4.23 -16.28
CA GLY A 140 25.85 4.20 -15.31
C GLY A 140 25.42 4.40 -13.85
N THR A 141 26.31 4.92 -13.00
CA THR A 141 26.10 5.02 -11.55
C THR A 141 25.15 6.15 -11.17
N ALA A 142 24.24 5.89 -10.21
CA ALA A 142 23.27 6.87 -9.72
C ALA A 142 23.92 7.98 -8.85
N PRO A 143 24.00 9.24 -9.33
CA PRO A 143 24.75 10.31 -8.66
C PRO A 143 24.12 10.74 -7.32
N GLY A 144 22.80 10.61 -7.18
CA GLY A 144 22.04 11.00 -6.00
C GLY A 144 21.91 9.92 -4.93
N ALA A 145 22.42 8.72 -5.15
CA ALA A 145 22.17 7.57 -4.27
C ALA A 145 22.54 7.83 -2.79
N ALA A 146 23.65 8.54 -2.54
CA ALA A 146 24.10 8.89 -1.20
C ALA A 146 23.16 9.86 -0.45
N ARG A 147 22.35 10.65 -1.17
CA ARG A 147 21.39 11.61 -0.58
C ARG A 147 20.06 10.97 -0.23
N LEU A 148 19.75 9.81 -0.79
CA LEU A 148 18.47 9.15 -0.61
C LEU A 148 18.12 8.87 0.86
N PRO A 149 19.03 8.33 1.71
CA PRO A 149 18.70 8.06 3.12
C PRO A 149 18.29 9.31 3.92
N ALA A 150 18.78 10.49 3.54
CA ALA A 150 18.42 11.74 4.21
C ALA A 150 16.97 12.19 3.92
N LEU A 151 16.40 11.75 2.79
CA LEU A 151 15.02 12.05 2.42
C LEU A 151 14.01 11.16 3.18
N GLY A 152 14.44 9.98 3.64
CA GLY A 152 13.56 9.01 4.27
C GLY A 152 12.34 8.70 3.39
N LEU A 153 11.15 8.67 3.98
CA LEU A 153 9.89 8.38 3.30
C LEU A 153 9.14 9.63 2.82
N TRP A 154 9.69 10.83 2.99
CA TRP A 154 9.03 12.07 2.54
C TRP A 154 8.67 12.08 1.05
N PRO A 155 9.50 11.56 0.13
CA PRO A 155 9.10 11.50 -1.26
C PRO A 155 7.91 10.56 -1.49
N ALA A 156 7.81 9.46 -0.74
CA ALA A 156 6.63 8.59 -0.79
C ALA A 156 5.39 9.24 -0.18
N VAL A 157 5.53 10.08 0.86
CA VAL A 157 4.42 10.90 1.39
C VAL A 157 3.85 11.79 0.28
N LEU A 158 4.72 12.48 -0.47
CA LEU A 158 4.28 13.34 -1.57
C LEU A 158 3.63 12.53 -2.71
N SER A 159 4.25 11.43 -3.13
CA SER A 159 3.70 10.53 -4.15
C SER A 159 2.31 9.99 -3.73
N LEU A 160 2.15 9.64 -2.45
CA LEU A 160 0.90 9.14 -1.90
C LEU A 160 -0.16 10.23 -1.84
N LEU A 161 0.19 11.43 -1.39
CA LEU A 161 -0.72 12.57 -1.37
C LEU A 161 -1.25 12.91 -2.77
N VAL A 162 -0.38 12.89 -3.78
CA VAL A 162 -0.79 13.12 -5.17
C VAL A 162 -1.79 12.06 -5.64
N PHE A 163 -1.52 10.79 -5.35
CA PHE A 163 -2.44 9.70 -5.73
C PHE A 163 -3.78 9.79 -4.98
N VAL A 164 -3.76 9.98 -3.66
CA VAL A 164 -4.98 10.10 -2.85
C VAL A 164 -5.79 11.34 -3.23
N TRP A 165 -5.13 12.46 -3.54
CA TRP A 165 -5.83 13.66 -4.03
C TRP A 165 -6.50 13.40 -5.37
N LEU A 166 -5.81 12.69 -6.28
CA LEU A 166 -6.40 12.26 -7.55
C LEU A 166 -7.61 11.35 -7.29
N GLU A 167 -7.51 10.39 -6.39
CA GLU A 167 -8.56 9.44 -6.06
C GLU A 167 -9.78 10.09 -5.40
N LEU A 168 -9.60 11.04 -4.48
CA LEU A 168 -10.68 11.53 -3.63
C LEU A 168 -11.22 12.89 -4.05
N VAL A 169 -10.36 13.78 -4.54
CA VAL A 169 -10.68 15.20 -4.74
C VAL A 169 -10.85 15.56 -6.21
N PHE A 170 -10.07 14.95 -7.11
CA PHE A 170 -10.08 15.35 -8.51
C PHE A 170 -11.44 15.03 -9.18
N PRO A 171 -12.13 16.02 -9.81
CA PRO A 171 -13.47 15.82 -10.37
C PRO A 171 -13.52 14.73 -11.44
N ASP A 172 -12.50 14.67 -12.28
CA ASP A 172 -12.42 13.80 -13.45
C ASP A 172 -11.57 12.55 -13.22
N ARG A 173 -11.42 12.15 -11.95
CA ARG A 173 -10.55 11.04 -11.51
C ARG A 173 -10.75 9.72 -12.24
N ALA A 174 -11.98 9.45 -12.69
CA ALA A 174 -12.35 8.21 -13.37
C ALA A 174 -12.39 8.33 -14.90
N GLN A 175 -12.03 9.49 -15.45
CA GLN A 175 -11.87 9.63 -16.90
C GLN A 175 -10.65 8.82 -17.37
N PRO A 176 -10.74 8.04 -18.47
CA PRO A 176 -9.62 7.25 -18.98
C PRO A 176 -8.38 8.08 -19.31
N SER A 177 -8.57 9.29 -19.84
CA SER A 177 -7.49 10.24 -20.14
C SER A 177 -6.72 10.65 -18.88
N THR A 178 -7.42 10.95 -17.79
CA THR A 178 -6.84 11.28 -16.49
C THR A 178 -6.02 10.11 -15.94
N VAL A 179 -6.54 8.88 -16.03
CA VAL A 179 -5.83 7.67 -15.63
C VAL A 179 -4.57 7.47 -16.48
N ALA A 180 -4.66 7.66 -17.79
CA ALA A 180 -3.50 7.55 -18.68
C ALA A 180 -2.41 8.57 -18.33
N VAL A 181 -2.79 9.85 -18.12
CA VAL A 181 -1.86 10.91 -17.72
C VAL A 181 -1.21 10.58 -16.38
N PHE A 182 -1.97 10.09 -15.40
CA PHE A 182 -1.43 9.66 -14.13
C PHE A 182 -0.43 8.51 -14.29
N LEU A 183 -0.78 7.45 -15.02
CA LEU A 183 0.10 6.28 -15.23
C LEU A 183 1.40 6.66 -15.95
N ILE A 184 1.32 7.51 -16.98
CA ILE A 184 2.50 8.02 -17.69
C ILE A 184 3.34 8.89 -16.77
N GLY A 185 2.72 9.86 -16.10
CA GLY A 185 3.40 10.78 -15.18
C GLY A 185 4.10 10.03 -14.04
N TYR A 186 3.41 9.05 -13.46
CA TYR A 186 3.95 8.13 -12.47
C TYR A 186 5.17 7.36 -13.00
N ALA A 187 5.02 6.69 -14.16
CA ALA A 187 6.09 5.90 -14.75
C ALA A 187 7.33 6.75 -15.07
N VAL A 188 7.14 7.93 -15.66
CA VAL A 188 8.23 8.86 -16.00
C VAL A 188 8.91 9.38 -14.73
N LEU A 189 8.14 9.93 -13.78
CA LEU A 189 8.67 10.52 -12.56
C LEU A 189 9.48 9.51 -11.75
N HIS A 190 8.91 8.34 -11.46
CA HIS A 190 9.58 7.33 -10.66
C HIS A 190 10.77 6.69 -11.39
N SER A 191 10.72 6.60 -12.74
CA SER A 191 11.87 6.12 -13.52
C SER A 191 13.02 7.11 -13.54
N LEU A 192 12.76 8.40 -13.76
CA LEU A 192 13.77 9.47 -13.71
C LEU A 192 14.39 9.58 -12.31
N ALA A 193 13.56 9.57 -11.27
CA ALA A 193 14.05 9.61 -9.90
C ALA A 193 14.85 8.34 -9.55
N ALA A 194 14.46 7.16 -10.04
CA ALA A 194 15.27 5.95 -9.88
C ALA A 194 16.59 6.00 -10.65
N LEU A 195 16.66 6.66 -11.82
CA LEU A 195 17.94 6.88 -12.51
C LEU A 195 18.87 7.80 -11.70
N TRP A 196 18.32 8.81 -11.03
CA TRP A 196 19.10 9.74 -10.22
C TRP A 196 19.51 9.18 -8.85
N PHE A 197 18.57 8.59 -8.11
CA PHE A 197 18.77 8.08 -6.74
C PHE A 197 19.07 6.57 -6.68
N GLY A 198 19.00 5.86 -7.81
CA GLY A 198 19.21 4.42 -7.91
C GLY A 198 17.97 3.60 -7.56
N ALA A 199 18.08 2.27 -7.65
CA ALA A 199 17.01 1.31 -7.36
C ALA A 199 16.46 1.37 -5.92
N GLY A 200 17.17 2.06 -5.01
CA GLY A 200 16.70 2.35 -3.66
C GLY A 200 15.51 3.32 -3.64
N TRP A 201 15.35 4.15 -4.68
CA TRP A 201 14.27 5.13 -4.78
C TRP A 201 12.89 4.51 -4.55
N PHE A 202 12.60 3.38 -5.20
CA PHE A 202 11.28 2.77 -5.07
C PHE A 202 10.95 2.35 -3.62
N ALA A 203 11.95 2.02 -2.79
CA ALA A 203 11.68 1.66 -1.40
C ALA A 203 11.36 2.87 -0.49
N GLN A 204 11.57 4.11 -0.98
CA GLN A 204 11.51 5.33 -0.18
C GLN A 204 10.63 6.44 -0.81
N GLY A 205 10.48 6.42 -2.13
CA GLY A 205 9.77 7.44 -2.89
C GLY A 205 8.55 6.96 -3.65
N ASP A 206 8.44 5.66 -3.96
CA ASP A 206 7.25 5.07 -4.57
C ASP A 206 6.19 4.81 -3.49
N ALA A 207 5.07 5.53 -3.57
CA ALA A 207 3.98 5.44 -2.61
C ALA A 207 3.39 4.04 -2.51
N PHE A 208 3.20 3.35 -3.64
CA PHE A 208 2.59 2.02 -3.65
C PHE A 208 3.55 0.98 -3.07
N GLU A 209 4.86 1.13 -3.27
CA GLU A 209 5.84 0.22 -2.70
C GLU A 209 5.98 0.41 -1.19
N VAL A 210 6.01 1.67 -0.75
CA VAL A 210 6.02 2.01 0.68
C VAL A 210 4.73 1.55 1.35
N TYR A 211 3.57 1.78 0.71
CA TYR A 211 2.28 1.32 1.22
C TYR A 211 2.19 -0.19 1.31
N SER A 212 2.55 -0.91 0.24
CA SER A 212 2.61 -2.38 0.23
C SER A 212 3.55 -2.91 1.32
N THR A 213 4.71 -2.27 1.51
CA THR A 213 5.68 -2.65 2.54
C THR A 213 5.16 -2.38 3.95
N LEU A 214 4.42 -1.30 4.16
CA LEU A 214 3.81 -0.97 5.45
C LEU A 214 2.71 -1.98 5.80
N VAL A 215 1.80 -2.26 4.86
CA VAL A 215 0.72 -3.24 5.04
C VAL A 215 1.29 -4.66 5.25
N ALA A 216 2.35 -5.01 4.53
CA ALA A 216 3.04 -6.30 4.67
C ALA A 216 3.59 -6.57 6.08
N ARG A 217 3.71 -5.55 6.95
CA ARG A 217 4.11 -5.76 8.34
C ARG A 217 3.02 -6.36 9.20
N LEU A 218 1.78 -6.33 8.72
CA LEU A 218 0.68 -7.09 9.31
C LEU A 218 0.53 -8.46 8.64
N SER A 219 1.44 -8.85 7.75
CA SER A 219 1.47 -10.20 7.18
C SER A 219 2.11 -11.20 8.15
N PRO A 220 1.82 -12.51 8.02
CA PRO A 220 2.48 -13.54 8.81
C PRO A 220 3.92 -13.80 8.36
N TRP A 221 4.36 -13.19 7.24
CA TRP A 221 5.69 -13.36 6.68
C TRP A 221 6.63 -12.27 7.15
N ALA A 222 7.85 -12.64 7.55
CA ALA A 222 8.90 -11.69 7.87
C ALA A 222 10.27 -12.23 7.49
N ARG A 223 11.26 -11.34 7.47
CA ARG A 223 12.67 -11.72 7.49
C ARG A 223 13.26 -11.46 8.86
N ARG A 224 13.93 -12.46 9.41
CA ARG A 224 14.73 -12.32 10.62
C ARG A 224 16.06 -11.63 10.28
N ALA A 225 16.76 -11.13 11.30
CA ALA A 225 18.09 -10.51 11.18
C ALA A 225 19.16 -11.39 10.48
N ASP A 226 19.00 -12.72 10.49
CA ASP A 226 19.86 -13.67 9.75
C ASP A 226 19.50 -13.80 8.25
N GLY A 227 18.53 -13.02 7.77
CA GLY A 227 18.05 -13.02 6.39
C GLY A 227 17.05 -14.11 6.05
N ARG A 228 16.75 -15.04 6.98
CA ARG A 228 15.81 -16.14 6.74
C ARG A 228 14.37 -15.66 6.69
N LEU A 229 13.63 -16.24 5.75
CA LEU A 229 12.18 -16.09 5.69
C LEU A 229 11.55 -16.87 6.85
N VAL A 230 10.71 -16.20 7.64
CA VAL A 230 10.06 -16.78 8.82
C VAL A 230 8.57 -16.50 8.81
N LEU A 231 7.80 -17.46 9.35
CA LEU A 231 6.42 -17.27 9.78
C LEU A 231 6.42 -16.70 11.20
N ARG A 232 5.93 -15.47 11.35
CA ARG A 232 5.89 -14.74 12.63
C ARG A 232 4.50 -14.14 12.83
N ASN A 233 4.11 -13.97 14.09
CA ASN A 233 2.89 -13.26 14.43
C ASN A 233 2.92 -11.83 13.82
N PRO A 234 1.89 -11.42 13.04
CA PRO A 234 1.76 -10.08 12.47
C PRO A 234 2.02 -8.92 13.45
N LEU A 235 1.52 -9.04 14.68
CA LEU A 235 1.69 -7.99 15.69
C LEU A 235 3.15 -7.84 16.12
N THR A 236 3.94 -8.91 16.06
CA THR A 236 5.39 -8.83 16.26
C THR A 236 6.06 -8.13 15.08
N ASN A 237 5.66 -8.42 13.85
CA ASN A 237 6.22 -7.79 12.64
C ASN A 237 5.94 -6.28 12.57
N ALA A 238 4.75 -5.86 13.01
CA ALA A 238 4.37 -4.45 13.09
C ALA A 238 5.21 -3.68 14.12
N ARG A 239 5.48 -4.28 15.29
CA ARG A 239 6.29 -3.65 16.35
C ARG A 239 7.75 -3.47 15.96
N THR A 240 8.26 -4.30 15.05
CA THR A 240 9.65 -4.29 14.60
C THR A 240 9.88 -3.34 13.43
N GLN A 241 9.07 -2.28 13.29
CA GLN A 241 9.34 -1.24 12.29
C GLN A 241 10.49 -0.34 12.75
N PRO A 242 11.57 -0.23 11.95
CA PRO A 242 12.55 0.84 12.13
C PRO A 242 11.88 2.21 12.04
N ALA A 243 12.19 3.09 12.97
CA ALA A 243 11.83 4.49 12.85
C ALA A 243 12.55 5.09 11.63
N VAL A 244 11.80 5.54 10.64
CA VAL A 244 12.32 6.21 9.43
C VAL A 244 11.65 7.57 9.33
N PRO A 245 12.40 8.65 9.03
CA PRO A 245 11.80 9.97 8.78
C PRO A 245 10.67 9.87 7.74
N GLY A 246 9.53 10.51 8.01
CA GLY A 246 8.36 10.50 7.13
C GLY A 246 7.39 9.33 7.33
N LEU A 247 7.73 8.28 8.09
CA LEU A 247 6.82 7.15 8.33
C LEU A 247 5.49 7.58 8.97
N ALA A 248 5.55 8.42 10.01
CA ALA A 248 4.36 8.95 10.66
C ALA A 248 3.47 9.73 9.68
N ALA A 249 4.08 10.52 8.78
CA ALA A 249 3.35 11.25 7.76
C ALA A 249 2.68 10.30 6.75
N VAL A 250 3.33 9.21 6.32
CA VAL A 250 2.70 8.18 5.47
C VAL A 250 1.46 7.61 6.15
N VAL A 251 1.56 7.24 7.44
CA VAL A 251 0.43 6.71 8.22
C VAL A 251 -0.70 7.74 8.33
N VAL A 252 -0.38 9.00 8.62
CA VAL A 252 -1.38 10.08 8.71
C VAL A 252 -2.09 10.28 7.38
N VAL A 253 -1.38 10.23 6.24
CA VAL A 253 -2.01 10.36 4.91
C VAL A 253 -2.96 9.20 4.64
N LEU A 254 -2.58 7.96 4.94
CA LEU A 254 -3.45 6.78 4.75
C LEU A 254 -4.69 6.79 5.66
N LEU A 255 -4.52 7.18 6.93
CA LEU A 255 -5.64 7.30 7.85
C LEU A 255 -6.55 8.47 7.48
N GLY A 256 -5.96 9.60 7.06
CA GLY A 256 -6.70 10.76 6.59
C GLY A 256 -7.48 10.48 5.31
N SER A 257 -6.91 9.71 4.37
CA SER A 257 -7.59 9.34 3.12
C SER A 257 -8.80 8.45 3.37
N THR A 258 -8.65 7.44 4.23
CA THR A 258 -9.74 6.52 4.58
C THR A 258 -10.83 7.19 5.42
N ALA A 259 -10.45 8.09 6.34
CA ALA A 259 -11.40 8.89 7.09
C ALA A 259 -12.14 9.95 6.25
N PHE A 260 -11.57 10.36 5.11
CA PHE A 260 -12.23 11.26 4.17
C PHE A 260 -13.23 10.54 3.27
N ASP A 261 -12.98 9.26 2.96
CA ASP A 261 -13.82 8.44 2.08
C ASP A 261 -15.09 7.89 2.76
N GLY A 262 -15.04 7.65 4.08
CA GLY A 262 -16.15 7.07 4.87
C GLY A 262 -16.93 8.08 5.69
#